data_AF-A0A7V9ERB5-F1
#
_entry.id   AF-A0A7V9ERB5-F1
#
_cell.length_a   1.000
_cell.length_b   1.000
_cell.length_c   1.000
_cell.angle_alpha   90.00
_cell.angle_beta   90.00
_cell.angle_gamma   90.00
#
_symmetry.space_group_name_H-M   'P 1'
#
loop_
_entity.id
_entity.type
_entity.pdbx_description
1 polymer ?
#
loop_
_entity_poly.entity_id
_entity_poly.type
_entity_poly.pdbx_seq_one_letter_code
_entity_poly.pdbx_strand_id
1 'polypeptide(L)'
;MKTTTPRRKNTATSNHDDASPVKMLESEITALRRDLRATVRAYTSRLEEELAAAAAVLRNYGPVEKLSRERLHQVRDLTIMVRTRRLKPKKGRRKDLRQIDNLISDLAPLAGK
;
A
#
# COMPACT_ATOMS: atom_id res chain seq x y z
N MET A 1 60.14 2.81 40.26
CA MET A 1 59.91 4.18 39.73
C MET A 1 58.61 4.16 38.95
N LYS A 2 57.69 5.07 39.28
CA LYS A 2 56.41 5.25 38.59
C LYS A 2 56.63 6.17 37.38
N THR A 3 56.14 5.80 36.21
CA THR A 3 55.79 6.79 35.18
C THR A 3 54.46 6.40 34.55
N THR A 4 53.62 7.43 34.49
CA THR A 4 52.19 7.44 34.24
C THR A 4 51.90 7.59 32.73
N THR A 5 50.85 6.88 32.29
CA THR A 5 49.92 6.99 31.13
C THR A 5 50.06 8.18 30.14
N PRO A 6 49.62 8.05 28.86
CA PRO A 6 48.18 8.12 28.59
C PRO A 6 47.60 7.12 27.57
N ARG A 7 46.40 6.67 27.93
CA ARG A 7 45.33 6.04 27.14
C ARG A 7 44.96 6.94 25.96
N ARG A 8 45.19 6.49 24.71
CA ARG A 8 44.63 7.14 23.52
C ARG A 8 43.12 6.90 23.47
N LYS A 9 42.36 7.89 23.94
CA LYS A 9 40.99 8.14 23.50
C LYS A 9 41.08 8.68 22.07
N ASN A 10 40.69 7.88 21.08
CA ASN A 10 40.19 8.42 19.82
C ASN A 10 38.66 8.51 20.00
N THR A 11 38.17 9.47 20.79
CA THR A 11 37.50 10.67 20.26
C THR A 11 36.76 10.38 18.97
N ALA A 12 35.45 10.20 19.14
CA ALA A 12 34.44 10.36 18.12
C ALA A 12 34.79 11.55 17.22
N THR A 13 35.18 11.27 15.98
CA THR A 13 35.02 12.23 14.89
C THR A 13 33.55 12.17 14.51
N SER A 14 32.73 12.91 15.25
CA SER A 14 31.44 13.33 14.76
C SER A 14 31.69 14.16 13.50
N ASN A 15 31.49 13.56 12.34
CA ASN A 15 31.37 14.26 11.07
C ASN A 15 30.10 15.13 11.13
N HIS A 16 30.17 16.23 11.87
CA HIS A 16 29.07 17.20 12.00
C HIS A 16 29.29 18.46 11.16
N ASP A 17 30.36 18.53 10.36
CA ASP A 17 30.76 19.79 9.70
C ASP A 17 30.62 19.85 8.16
N ASP A 18 29.93 18.91 7.49
CA ASP A 18 29.73 18.99 6.02
C ASP A 18 28.27 18.87 5.53
N ALA A 19 27.30 18.86 6.44
CA ALA A 19 25.88 18.83 6.06
C ALA A 19 25.30 20.24 6.12
N SER A 20 25.47 21.02 5.04
CA SER A 20 24.64 22.21 4.82
C SER A 20 23.17 21.85 5.11
N PRO A 21 22.43 22.62 5.93
CA PRO A 21 21.03 22.32 6.24
C PRO A 21 20.16 22.11 4.98
N VAL A 22 20.55 22.76 3.87
CA VAL A 22 19.94 22.60 2.55
C VAL A 22 20.18 21.19 1.98
N LYS A 23 21.42 20.69 2.02
CA LYS A 23 21.77 19.33 1.56
C LYS A 23 21.10 18.26 2.42
N MET A 24 21.02 18.50 3.73
CA MET A 24 20.32 17.59 4.65
C MET A 24 18.83 17.51 4.29
N LEU A 25 18.16 18.66 4.13
CA LEU A 25 16.75 18.70 3.73
C LEU A 25 16.51 18.07 2.34
N GLU A 26 17.41 18.28 1.37
CA GLU A 26 17.32 17.66 0.05
C GLU A 26 17.40 16.12 0.12
N SER A 27 18.29 15.61 0.99
CA SER A 27 18.42 14.17 1.23
C SER A 27 17.18 13.58 1.89
N GLU A 28 16.60 14.28 2.88
CA GLU A 28 15.36 13.88 3.56
C GLU A 28 14.16 13.89 2.60
N ILE A 29 14.03 14.91 1.74
CA ILE A 29 12.99 14.95 0.70
C ILE A 29 13.17 13.77 -0.27
N THR A 30 14.41 13.42 -0.61
CA THR A 30 14.70 12.27 -1.48
C THR A 30 14.34 10.95 -0.82
N ALA A 31 14.63 10.78 0.47
CA ALA A 31 14.21 9.63 1.27
C ALA A 31 12.67 9.54 1.33
N LEU A 32 12.00 10.64 1.65
CA LEU A 32 10.53 10.70 1.69
C LEU A 32 9.90 10.33 0.35
N ARG A 33 10.50 10.73 -0.78
CA ARG A 33 10.05 10.31 -2.12
C ARG A 33 10.20 8.81 -2.35
N ARG A 34 11.25 8.18 -1.83
CA ARG A 34 11.44 6.72 -1.89
C ARG A 34 10.40 6.01 -1.03
N ASP A 35 10.20 6.47 0.19
CA ASP A 35 9.23 5.89 1.13
C ASP A 35 7.80 6.02 0.61
N LEU A 36 7.46 7.16 0.03
CA LEU A 36 6.18 7.36 -0.64
C LEU A 36 5.96 6.32 -1.75
N ARG A 37 6.98 6.09 -2.59
CA ARG A 37 6.89 5.11 -3.68
C ARG A 37 6.76 3.69 -3.14
N ALA A 38 7.55 3.32 -2.12
CA ALA A 38 7.48 2.02 -1.48
C ALA A 38 6.09 1.79 -0.86
N THR A 39 5.59 2.77 -0.11
CA THR A 39 4.26 2.71 0.53
C THR A 39 3.15 2.57 -0.50
N VAL A 40 3.17 3.37 -1.58
CA VAL A 40 2.15 3.28 -2.64
C VAL A 40 2.22 1.91 -3.32
N ARG A 41 3.41 1.38 -3.59
CA ARG A 41 3.56 0.05 -4.20
C ARG A 41 3.01 -1.04 -3.29
N ALA A 42 3.43 -1.08 -2.02
CA ALA A 42 2.95 -2.07 -1.06
C ALA A 42 1.41 -2.01 -0.90
N TYR A 43 0.86 -0.80 -0.82
CA TYR A 43 -0.58 -0.61 -0.73
C TYR A 43 -1.31 -1.09 -2.00
N THR A 44 -0.82 -0.72 -3.19
CA THR A 44 -1.39 -1.19 -4.46
C THR A 44 -1.31 -2.71 -4.59
N SER A 45 -0.17 -3.32 -4.27
CA SER A 45 -0.01 -4.79 -4.31
C SER A 45 -0.99 -5.50 -3.39
N ARG A 46 -1.20 -5.00 -2.15
CA ARG A 46 -2.23 -5.55 -1.24
C ARG A 46 -3.63 -5.50 -1.88
N LEU A 47 -4.02 -4.35 -2.44
CA LEU A 47 -5.33 -4.23 -3.09
C LEU A 47 -5.48 -5.13 -4.31
N GLU A 48 -4.40 -5.31 -5.10
CA GLU A 48 -4.36 -6.21 -6.26
C GLU A 48 -4.52 -7.68 -5.83
N GLU A 49 -3.88 -8.09 -4.74
CA GLU A 49 -4.02 -9.43 -4.15
C GLU A 49 -5.47 -9.70 -3.71
N GLU A 50 -6.10 -8.73 -3.03
CA GLU A 50 -7.48 -8.87 -2.59
C GLU A 50 -8.47 -8.92 -3.77
N LEU A 51 -8.24 -8.11 -4.83
CA LEU A 51 -9.01 -8.21 -6.08
C LEU A 51 -8.83 -9.56 -6.78
N ALA A 52 -7.60 -10.07 -6.81
CA ALA A 52 -7.29 -11.37 -7.39
C ALA A 52 -7.98 -12.50 -6.61
N ALA A 53 -8.02 -12.41 -5.28
CA ALA A 53 -8.74 -13.35 -4.42
C ALA A 53 -10.25 -13.30 -4.68
N ALA A 54 -10.86 -12.10 -4.76
CA ALA A 54 -12.28 -11.94 -5.09
C ALA A 54 -12.62 -12.54 -6.48
N ALA A 55 -11.76 -12.32 -7.48
CA ALA A 55 -11.91 -12.92 -8.80
C ALA A 55 -11.78 -14.46 -8.77
N ALA A 56 -10.87 -15.01 -7.95
CA ALA A 56 -10.71 -16.45 -7.78
C ALA A 56 -11.96 -17.10 -7.18
N VAL A 57 -12.58 -16.46 -6.19
CA VAL A 57 -13.82 -16.93 -5.59
C VAL A 57 -14.95 -16.98 -6.62
N LEU A 58 -15.10 -15.92 -7.43
CA LEU A 58 -16.10 -15.90 -8.49
C LEU A 58 -15.83 -16.96 -9.57
N ARG A 59 -14.56 -17.28 -9.87
CA ARG A 59 -14.22 -18.40 -10.78
C ARG A 59 -14.60 -19.77 -10.22
N ASN A 60 -14.61 -19.90 -8.89
CA ASN A 60 -15.01 -21.12 -8.20
C ASN A 60 -16.53 -21.23 -8.00
N TYR A 61 -17.30 -20.20 -8.36
CA TYR A 61 -18.73 -20.36 -8.46
C TYR A 61 -19.01 -21.41 -9.53
N GLY A 62 -19.78 -22.43 -9.17
CA GLY A 62 -20.19 -23.48 -10.11
C GLY A 62 -21.04 -22.93 -11.27
N PRO A 63 -21.54 -23.81 -12.13
CA PRO A 63 -22.48 -23.42 -13.19
C PRO A 63 -23.57 -22.51 -12.66
N VAL A 64 -23.96 -21.50 -13.44
CA VAL A 64 -24.96 -20.49 -13.04
C VAL A 64 -26.26 -21.14 -12.58
N GLU A 65 -26.62 -22.30 -13.13
CA GLU A 65 -27.80 -23.08 -12.76
C GLU A 65 -27.74 -23.63 -11.32
N LYS A 66 -26.55 -23.71 -10.72
CA LYS A 66 -26.34 -24.16 -9.32
C LYS A 66 -26.32 -23.02 -8.30
N LEU A 67 -26.32 -21.76 -8.75
CA LEU A 67 -26.33 -20.60 -7.86
C LEU A 67 -27.75 -20.27 -7.41
N SER A 68 -27.93 -19.96 -6.13
CA SER A 68 -29.22 -19.47 -5.64
C SER A 68 -29.56 -18.12 -6.30
N ARG A 69 -30.87 -17.86 -6.43
CA ARG A 69 -31.37 -16.59 -6.97
C ARG A 69 -30.80 -15.37 -6.23
N GLU A 70 -30.68 -15.47 -4.91
CA GLU A 70 -30.08 -14.43 -4.05
C GLU A 70 -28.60 -14.18 -4.41
N ARG A 71 -27.81 -15.24 -4.63
CA ARG A 71 -26.40 -15.09 -5.02
C ARG A 71 -26.26 -14.50 -6.43
N LEU A 72 -27.15 -14.84 -7.35
CA LEU A 72 -27.18 -14.22 -8.68
C LEU A 72 -27.52 -12.73 -8.61
N HIS A 73 -28.49 -12.34 -7.77
CA HIS A 73 -28.79 -10.92 -7.52
C HIS A 73 -27.59 -10.19 -6.92
N GLN A 74 -26.95 -10.76 -5.90
CA GLN A 74 -25.77 -10.17 -5.27
C GLN A 74 -24.62 -9.98 -6.26
N VAL A 75 -24.33 -10.97 -7.11
CA VAL A 75 -23.30 -10.85 -8.16
C VAL A 75 -23.65 -9.75 -9.15
N ARG A 76 -24.93 -9.60 -9.52
CA ARG A 76 -25.39 -8.54 -10.43
C ARG A 76 -25.22 -7.15 -9.81
N ASP A 77 -25.59 -6.98 -8.55
CA ASP A 77 -25.47 -5.70 -7.84
C ASP A 77 -24.00 -5.29 -7.73
N LEU A 78 -23.13 -6.23 -7.34
CA LEU A 78 -21.69 -6.00 -7.27
C LEU A 78 -21.09 -5.70 -8.65
N THR A 79 -21.58 -6.35 -9.71
CA THR A 79 -21.19 -6.04 -11.09
C THR A 79 -21.52 -4.59 -11.47
N ILE A 80 -22.71 -4.10 -11.08
CA ILE A 80 -23.10 -2.71 -11.31
C ILE A 80 -22.22 -1.75 -10.52
N MET A 81 -21.92 -2.06 -9.25
CA MET A 81 -21.03 -1.26 -8.41
C MET A 81 -19.61 -1.15 -9.00
N VAL A 82 -19.07 -2.24 -9.54
CA VAL A 82 -17.75 -2.22 -10.21
C VAL A 82 -17.81 -1.40 -11.49
N ARG A 83 -18.82 -1.59 -12.34
CA ARG A 83 -18.96 -0.90 -13.64
C ARG A 83 -19.15 0.61 -13.53
N THR A 84 -19.85 1.05 -12.49
CA THR A 84 -20.18 2.48 -12.30
C THR A 84 -19.03 3.28 -11.67
N ARG A 85 -17.98 2.62 -11.18
CA ARG A 85 -16.82 3.31 -10.59
C ARG A 85 -15.98 3.99 -11.65
N ARG A 86 -15.87 5.31 -11.53
CA ARG A 86 -14.97 6.15 -12.33
C ARG A 86 -13.78 6.60 -11.48
N LEU A 87 -12.64 5.96 -11.66
CA LEU A 87 -11.36 6.40 -11.06
C LEU A 87 -10.88 7.66 -11.80
N LYS A 88 -10.41 8.68 -11.07
CA LYS A 88 -9.95 9.95 -11.65
C LYS A 88 -8.51 10.26 -11.20
N PRO A 89 -7.49 9.65 -11.84
CA PRO A 89 -6.11 9.66 -11.36
C PRO A 89 -5.52 11.05 -11.11
N LYS A 90 -5.97 12.06 -11.88
CA LYS A 90 -5.50 13.45 -11.81
C LYS A 90 -6.07 14.26 -10.63
N LYS A 91 -7.17 13.84 -9.99
CA LYS A 91 -7.80 14.59 -8.88
C LYS A 91 -7.35 14.17 -7.48
N GLY A 92 -6.39 13.26 -7.37
CA GLY A 92 -5.74 12.90 -6.11
C GLY A 92 -5.66 11.39 -5.94
N ARG A 93 -4.46 10.85 -6.19
CA ARG A 93 -4.10 9.43 -6.00
C ARG A 93 -4.64 8.82 -4.70
N ARG A 94 -4.70 9.57 -3.60
CA ARG A 94 -5.20 9.09 -2.30
C ARG A 94 -6.70 8.77 -2.29
N LYS A 95 -7.54 9.53 -3.02
CA LYS A 95 -8.99 9.33 -2.99
C LYS A 95 -9.42 8.13 -3.82
N ASP A 96 -8.81 7.95 -4.99
CA ASP A 96 -9.09 6.80 -5.86
C ASP A 96 -8.61 5.49 -5.22
N LEU A 97 -7.41 5.51 -4.62
CA LEU A 97 -6.87 4.36 -3.89
C LEU A 97 -7.77 3.95 -2.72
N ARG A 98 -8.26 4.92 -1.94
CA ARG A 98 -9.23 4.67 -0.87
C ARG A 98 -10.58 4.17 -1.38
N GLN A 99 -11.01 4.62 -2.56
CA GLN A 99 -12.22 4.08 -3.17
C GLN A 99 -12.05 2.60 -3.51
N ILE A 100 -10.91 2.20 -4.07
CA ILE A 100 -10.62 0.78 -4.36
C ILE A 100 -10.61 -0.04 -3.06
N ASP A 101 -10.01 0.46 -1.99
CA ASP A 101 -10.04 -0.17 -0.65
C ASP A 101 -11.48 -0.44 -0.17
N ASN A 102 -12.35 0.56 -0.28
CA ASN A 102 -13.75 0.42 0.09
C ASN A 102 -14.47 -0.59 -0.82
N LEU A 103 -14.18 -0.60 -2.13
CA LEU A 103 -14.75 -1.59 -3.05
C LEU A 103 -14.40 -3.00 -2.62
N ILE A 104 -13.15 -3.22 -2.24
CA ILE A 104 -12.67 -4.54 -1.84
C ILE A 104 -13.35 -4.97 -0.55
N SER A 105 -13.52 -4.06 0.42
CA SER A 105 -14.34 -4.31 1.61
C SER A 105 -15.78 -4.71 1.25
N ASP A 106 -16.41 -4.04 0.29
CA ASP A 106 -17.77 -4.38 -0.18
C ASP A 106 -17.83 -5.75 -0.86
N LEU A 107 -16.73 -6.20 -1.49
CA LEU A 107 -16.62 -7.49 -2.17
C LEU A 107 -16.23 -8.64 -1.23
N ALA A 108 -15.67 -8.35 -0.04
CA ALA A 108 -15.23 -9.35 0.93
C ALA A 108 -16.29 -10.40 1.31
N PRO A 109 -17.59 -10.07 1.47
CA PRO A 109 -18.64 -11.05 1.77
C PRO A 109 -18.84 -12.13 0.68
N LEU A 110 -18.33 -11.92 -0.53
CA LEU A 110 -18.30 -12.98 -1.55
C LEU A 110 -17.27 -14.05 -1.23
N ALA A 111 -16.14 -13.66 -0.61
CA ALA A 111 -15.00 -14.54 -0.36
C ALA A 111 -15.18 -15.52 0.81
N GLY A 112 -16.32 -15.48 1.51
CA GLY A 112 -16.60 -16.37 2.63
C GLY A 112 -15.68 -16.16 3.84
N LYS A 113 -15.14 -14.94 4.01
CA LYS A 113 -14.44 -14.50 5.22
C LYS A 113 -15.34 -13.58 6.04
#